data_AF-A0A1P8RJ68-F1
#
_entry.id   AF-A0A1P8RJ68-F1
#
_cell.length_a   1.000
_cell.length_b   1.000
_cell.length_c   1.000
_cell.angle_alpha   90.00
_cell.angle_beta   90.00
_cell.angle_gamma   90.00
#
_symmetry.space_group_name_H-M   'P 1'
#
loop_
_entity.id
_entity.type
_entity.pdbx_description
1 polymer ?
#
loop_
_entity_poly.entity_id
_entity_poly.type
_entity_poly.pdbx_seq_one_letter_code
_entity_poly.pdbx_strand_id
1 'polypeptide(L)'
;MVRVFEDMGVSSRPAEKLAEKFETESHLVDYIVNDGKLTDFSGVGDRSASHVRTWFVTEYPEKERERKQHSESYCTEFTTDHGIPEDEKKEPSEPYWAWICPRCSNKNPMYGHPNGFKNRPYACTTCRWVSALDAESIDEWLENCTLQPKNDHQEDGHDE
;
A
#
# COMPACT_ATOMS: atom_id res chain seq x y z
N MET A 1 -25.36 13.90 -2.93
CA MET A 1 -24.30 13.22 -3.70
C MET A 1 -23.89 13.97 -4.97
N VAL A 2 -24.79 14.53 -5.80
CA VAL A 2 -24.36 15.28 -7.02
C VAL A 2 -23.32 16.37 -6.72
N ARG A 3 -23.59 17.26 -5.75
CA ARG A 3 -22.65 18.32 -5.34
C ARG A 3 -21.30 17.78 -4.86
N VAL A 4 -21.31 16.66 -4.13
CA VAL A 4 -20.09 16.01 -3.64
C VAL A 4 -19.22 15.56 -4.83
N PHE A 5 -19.80 14.99 -5.88
CA PHE A 5 -19.06 14.65 -7.11
C PHE A 5 -18.58 15.89 -7.87
N GLU A 6 -19.37 16.95 -7.91
CA GLU A 6 -18.94 18.21 -8.53
C GLU A 6 -17.75 18.83 -7.78
N ASP A 7 -17.73 18.76 -6.45
CA ASP A 7 -16.62 19.20 -5.60
C ASP A 7 -15.34 18.36 -5.85
N MET A 8 -15.48 17.09 -6.27
CA MET A 8 -14.36 16.25 -6.75
C MET A 8 -13.87 16.62 -8.15
N GLY A 9 -14.48 17.60 -8.82
CA GLY A 9 -14.15 17.99 -10.19
C GLY A 9 -14.84 17.15 -11.28
N VAL A 10 -15.87 16.38 -10.92
CA VAL A 10 -16.69 15.63 -11.89
C VAL A 10 -17.70 16.59 -12.54
N SER A 11 -17.83 16.55 -13.86
CA SER A 11 -18.84 17.35 -14.57
C SER A 11 -20.27 16.92 -14.22
N SER A 12 -21.23 17.85 -14.34
CA SER A 12 -22.59 17.67 -13.79
C SER A 12 -23.31 16.41 -14.29
N ARG A 13 -23.22 16.07 -15.58
CA ARG A 13 -23.91 14.88 -16.13
C ARG A 13 -23.36 13.55 -15.58
N PRO A 14 -22.04 13.30 -15.57
CA PRO A 14 -21.47 12.15 -14.86
C PRO A 14 -21.74 12.17 -13.34
N ALA A 15 -21.73 13.35 -12.70
CA ALA A 15 -22.03 13.50 -11.28
C ALA A 15 -23.46 13.04 -10.94
N GLU A 16 -24.45 13.38 -11.78
CA GLU A 16 -25.82 12.86 -11.68
C GLU A 16 -25.85 11.34 -11.79
N LYS A 17 -25.13 10.76 -12.76
CA LYS A 17 -25.10 9.30 -12.96
C LYS A 17 -24.46 8.55 -11.80
N LEU A 18 -23.42 9.11 -11.19
CA LEU A 18 -22.81 8.54 -10.00
C LEU A 18 -23.72 8.70 -8.78
N ALA A 19 -24.41 9.84 -8.64
CA ALA A 19 -25.35 10.06 -7.55
C ALA A 19 -26.61 9.16 -7.62
N GLU A 20 -26.98 8.66 -8.81
CA GLU A 20 -28.01 7.63 -8.99
C GLU A 20 -27.56 6.26 -8.42
N LYS A 21 -26.24 6.03 -8.26
CA LYS A 21 -25.66 4.75 -7.81
C LYS A 21 -25.19 4.78 -6.38
N PHE A 22 -24.68 5.92 -5.93
CA PHE A 22 -24.12 6.10 -4.60
C PHE A 22 -24.99 7.07 -3.82
N GLU A 23 -25.68 6.55 -2.81
CA GLU A 23 -26.52 7.34 -1.91
C GLU A 23 -25.69 8.16 -0.91
N THR A 24 -24.52 7.64 -0.55
CA THR A 24 -23.60 8.24 0.42
C THR A 24 -22.15 8.15 -0.07
N GLU A 25 -21.30 8.98 0.52
CA GLU A 25 -19.85 8.92 0.31
C GLU A 25 -19.25 7.60 0.81
N SER A 26 -19.74 7.07 1.94
CA SER A 26 -19.33 5.75 2.45
C SER A 26 -19.59 4.64 1.42
N HIS A 27 -20.76 4.66 0.75
CA HIS A 27 -21.06 3.66 -0.28
C HIS A 27 -20.10 3.74 -1.47
N LEU A 28 -19.65 4.96 -1.83
CA LEU A 28 -18.66 5.17 -2.89
C LEU A 28 -17.28 4.64 -2.48
N VAL A 29 -16.83 4.99 -1.26
CA VAL A 29 -15.56 4.53 -0.68
C VAL A 29 -15.52 3.01 -0.65
N ASP A 30 -16.56 2.37 -0.11
CA ASP A 30 -16.63 0.90 -0.03
C ASP A 30 -16.62 0.25 -1.42
N TYR A 31 -17.30 0.85 -2.41
CA TYR A 31 -17.29 0.36 -3.79
C TYR A 31 -15.88 0.41 -4.39
N ILE A 32 -15.15 1.51 -4.19
CA ILE A 32 -13.78 1.67 -4.71
C ILE A 32 -12.81 0.71 -4.01
N VAL A 33 -12.93 0.53 -2.68
CA VAL A 33 -12.12 -0.42 -1.89
C VAL A 33 -12.26 -1.85 -2.39
N ASN A 34 -13.46 -2.21 -2.86
CA ASN A 34 -13.76 -3.53 -3.43
C ASN A 34 -13.52 -3.62 -4.94
N ASP A 35 -12.63 -2.78 -5.49
CA ASP A 35 -12.24 -2.74 -6.90
C ASP A 35 -13.37 -2.43 -7.90
N GLY A 36 -14.40 -1.74 -7.42
CA GLY A 36 -15.52 -1.31 -8.27
C GLY A 36 -15.07 -0.31 -9.33
N LYS A 37 -15.44 -0.57 -10.59
CA LYS A 37 -15.12 0.31 -11.72
C LYS A 37 -16.23 1.33 -11.93
N LEU A 38 -15.91 2.61 -11.83
CA LEU A 38 -16.89 3.69 -12.03
C LEU A 38 -17.31 3.83 -13.50
N THR A 39 -16.45 3.41 -14.43
CA THR A 39 -16.70 3.42 -15.88
C THR A 39 -17.72 2.36 -16.32
N ASP A 40 -18.09 1.43 -15.44
CA ASP A 40 -19.18 0.48 -15.68
C ASP A 40 -20.57 1.18 -15.65
N PHE A 41 -20.65 2.40 -15.10
CA PHE A 41 -21.87 3.18 -15.09
C PHE A 41 -22.02 4.00 -16.37
N SER A 42 -23.09 3.73 -17.12
CA SER A 42 -23.41 4.45 -18.36
C SER A 42 -23.47 5.97 -18.14
N GLY A 43 -22.66 6.70 -18.91
CA GLY A 43 -22.54 8.16 -18.80
C GLY A 43 -21.37 8.63 -17.92
N VAL A 44 -20.62 7.71 -17.30
CA VAL A 44 -19.37 8.01 -16.58
C VAL A 44 -18.19 7.60 -17.45
N GLY A 45 -17.42 8.58 -17.91
CA GLY A 45 -16.19 8.35 -18.69
C GLY A 45 -14.93 8.32 -17.82
N ASP A 46 -13.83 7.90 -18.42
CA ASP A 46 -12.53 7.74 -17.74
C ASP A 46 -12.08 9.01 -17.00
N ARG A 47 -12.24 10.19 -17.60
CA ARG A 47 -11.87 11.45 -16.95
C ARG A 47 -12.62 11.66 -15.63
N SER A 48 -13.93 11.40 -15.61
CA SER A 48 -14.74 11.51 -14.38
C SER A 48 -14.34 10.46 -13.35
N ALA A 49 -14.09 9.23 -13.78
CA ALA A 49 -13.60 8.18 -12.90
C ALA A 49 -12.23 8.54 -12.29
N SER A 50 -11.31 9.13 -13.08
CA SER A 50 -10.02 9.60 -12.60
C SER A 50 -10.15 10.71 -11.57
N HIS A 51 -11.07 11.66 -11.75
CA HIS A 51 -11.32 12.71 -10.74
C HIS A 51 -11.74 12.12 -9.38
N VAL A 52 -12.70 11.20 -9.39
CA VAL A 52 -13.12 10.50 -8.17
C VAL A 52 -11.98 9.67 -7.60
N ARG A 53 -11.17 9.04 -8.45
CA ARG A 53 -10.03 8.24 -7.98
C ARG A 53 -8.95 9.09 -7.33
N THR A 54 -8.62 10.23 -7.91
CA THR A 54 -7.68 11.19 -7.32
C THR A 54 -8.18 11.66 -5.96
N TRP A 55 -9.46 12.05 -5.89
CA TRP A 55 -10.10 12.41 -4.62
C TRP A 55 -10.00 11.29 -3.57
N PHE A 56 -10.31 10.05 -3.96
CA PHE A 56 -10.24 8.89 -3.06
C PHE A 56 -8.83 8.68 -2.49
N VAL A 57 -7.80 8.75 -3.33
CA VAL A 57 -6.40 8.60 -2.90
C VAL A 57 -5.97 9.75 -1.98
N THR A 58 -6.46 10.97 -2.22
CA THR A 58 -6.11 12.15 -1.41
C THR A 58 -6.82 12.16 -0.06
N GLU A 59 -8.13 11.89 -0.02
CA GLU A 59 -8.93 12.00 1.21
C GLU A 59 -8.91 10.72 2.06
N TYR A 60 -8.68 9.55 1.45
CA TYR A 60 -8.75 8.25 2.11
C TYR A 60 -7.49 7.38 1.87
N PRO A 61 -6.29 7.83 2.25
CA PRO A 61 -5.04 7.11 1.99
C PRO A 61 -5.02 5.72 2.64
N GLU A 62 -5.60 5.55 3.83
CA GLU A 62 -5.71 4.25 4.49
C GLU A 62 -6.63 3.27 3.74
N LYS A 63 -7.69 3.77 3.10
CA LYS A 63 -8.59 2.95 2.27
C LYS A 63 -7.98 2.60 0.91
N GLU A 64 -7.14 3.46 0.35
CA GLU A 64 -6.35 3.08 -0.83
C GLU A 64 -5.35 1.95 -0.51
N ARG A 65 -4.72 1.96 0.68
CA ARG A 65 -3.89 0.82 1.13
C ARG A 65 -4.72 -0.46 1.23
N GLU A 66 -5.90 -0.41 1.87
CA GLU A 66 -6.83 -1.55 1.95
C GLU A 66 -7.19 -2.10 0.55
N ARG A 67 -7.51 -1.21 -0.39
CA ARG A 67 -7.82 -1.58 -1.77
C ARG A 67 -6.63 -2.24 -2.48
N LYS A 68 -5.42 -1.68 -2.38
CA LYS A 68 -4.19 -2.25 -2.95
C LYS A 68 -3.93 -3.66 -2.40
N GLN A 69 -4.17 -3.88 -1.10
CA GLN A 69 -4.07 -5.21 -0.48
C GLN A 69 -5.10 -6.19 -1.05
N HIS A 70 -6.35 -5.76 -1.23
CA HIS A 70 -7.43 -6.63 -1.71
C HIS A 70 -7.33 -6.96 -3.20
N SER A 71 -7.14 -5.95 -4.05
CA SER A 71 -7.28 -6.04 -5.51
C SER A 71 -5.97 -6.34 -6.22
N GLU A 72 -4.90 -5.65 -5.83
CA GLU A 72 -3.63 -5.66 -6.57
C GLU A 72 -2.59 -6.61 -5.96
N SER A 73 -2.98 -7.28 -4.88
CA SER A 73 -2.11 -8.15 -4.09
C SER A 73 -0.84 -7.45 -3.62
N TYR A 74 -0.95 -6.23 -3.09
CA TYR A 74 0.18 -5.58 -2.42
C TYR A 74 0.24 -5.92 -0.94
N CYS A 75 1.44 -6.10 -0.41
CA CYS A 75 1.70 -6.05 1.03
C CYS A 75 2.23 -4.66 1.39
N THR A 76 1.65 -4.04 2.40
CA THR A 76 1.97 -2.69 2.86
C THR A 76 2.40 -2.65 4.34
N GLU A 77 2.53 -3.80 5.00
CA GLU A 77 2.84 -3.90 6.42
C GLU A 77 4.13 -4.68 6.67
N PHE A 78 5.02 -4.10 7.47
CA PHE A 78 6.37 -4.58 7.72
C PHE A 78 6.75 -4.48 9.20
N THR A 79 7.65 -5.34 9.66
CA THR A 79 8.09 -5.37 11.05
C THR A 79 9.50 -5.90 11.22
N THR A 80 10.19 -5.46 12.27
CA THR A 80 11.45 -6.06 12.73
C THR A 80 11.22 -7.24 13.66
N ASP A 81 10.02 -7.40 14.20
CA ASP A 81 9.65 -8.56 15.01
C ASP A 81 9.18 -9.70 14.08
N HIS A 82 10.13 -10.55 13.70
CA HIS A 82 9.95 -11.66 12.78
C HIS A 82 9.51 -12.97 13.47
N GLY A 83 9.49 -13.04 14.80
CA GLY A 83 9.10 -14.25 15.55
C GLY A 83 10.05 -15.45 15.43
N ILE A 84 11.23 -15.25 14.83
CA ILE A 84 12.32 -16.24 14.72
C ILE A 84 13.32 -16.02 15.86
N PRO A 85 13.71 -17.09 16.60
CA PRO A 85 14.74 -17.01 17.64
C PRO A 85 16.06 -16.39 17.13
N GLU A 86 16.73 -15.62 17.99
CA GLU A 86 17.98 -14.91 17.65
C GLU A 86 19.09 -15.86 17.17
N ASP A 87 19.12 -17.09 17.65
CA ASP A 87 20.07 -18.15 17.30
C ASP A 87 19.83 -18.78 15.91
N GLU A 88 18.66 -18.54 15.31
CA GLU A 88 18.32 -18.97 13.94
C GLU A 88 18.57 -17.86 12.90
N LYS A 89 19.11 -16.70 13.30
CA LYS A 89 19.51 -15.65 12.37
C LYS A 89 20.69 -16.13 11.52
N LYS A 90 20.44 -16.39 10.24
CA LYS A 90 21.38 -17.06 9.34
C LYS A 90 22.68 -16.29 9.12
N GLU A 91 22.70 -14.95 9.21
CA GLU A 91 23.94 -14.16 9.15
C GLU A 91 23.81 -12.83 9.93
N PRO A 92 24.82 -12.42 10.74
CA PRO A 92 24.77 -11.19 11.54
C PRO A 92 25.01 -9.90 10.74
N SER A 93 25.38 -9.99 9.46
CA SER A 93 25.74 -8.84 8.62
C SER A 93 24.59 -8.23 7.83
N GLU A 94 23.46 -8.91 7.67
CA GLU A 94 22.34 -8.40 6.87
C GLU A 94 21.14 -7.97 7.73
N PRO A 95 20.43 -6.88 7.34
CA PRO A 95 19.16 -6.51 7.94
C PRO A 95 18.18 -7.68 7.93
N TYR A 96 17.49 -7.86 9.05
CA TYR A 96 16.53 -8.94 9.22
C TYR A 96 15.18 -8.39 9.68
N TRP A 97 14.13 -8.75 8.94
CA TRP A 97 12.79 -8.17 9.06
C TRP A 97 11.74 -9.13 8.50
N ALA A 98 10.47 -8.75 8.55
CA ALA A 98 9.38 -9.52 7.96
C ALA A 98 8.31 -8.61 7.34
N TRP A 99 7.65 -9.11 6.30
CA TRP A 99 6.39 -8.55 5.82
C TRP A 99 5.20 -9.34 6.40
N ILE A 100 4.14 -8.62 6.74
CA ILE A 100 2.94 -9.20 7.36
C ILE A 100 1.95 -9.51 6.25
N CYS A 101 1.57 -10.78 6.12
CA CYS A 101 0.60 -11.17 5.12
C CYS A 101 -0.80 -10.62 5.49
N PRO A 102 -1.43 -9.76 4.68
CA PRO A 102 -2.74 -9.18 4.98
C PRO A 102 -3.86 -10.24 5.01
N ARG A 103 -3.65 -11.44 4.45
CA ARG A 103 -4.66 -12.52 4.44
C ARG A 103 -4.66 -13.43 5.67
N CYS A 104 -3.50 -13.64 6.29
CA CYS A 104 -3.37 -14.60 7.38
C CYS A 104 -2.54 -14.09 8.56
N SER A 105 -2.12 -12.82 8.50
CA SER A 105 -1.29 -12.14 9.51
C SER A 105 0.05 -12.82 9.78
N ASN A 106 0.44 -13.81 8.97
CA ASN A 106 1.73 -14.48 9.10
C ASN A 106 2.86 -13.49 8.83
N LYS A 107 3.87 -13.49 9.70
CA LYS A 107 5.11 -12.75 9.52
C LYS A 107 6.02 -13.58 8.62
N ASN A 108 6.35 -13.06 7.44
CA ASN A 108 7.18 -13.75 6.46
C ASN A 108 8.60 -13.16 6.54
N PRO A 109 9.57 -13.90 7.12
CA PRO A 109 10.91 -13.39 7.37
C PRO A 109 11.68 -13.14 6.06
N MET A 110 12.46 -12.07 6.05
CA MET A 110 13.24 -11.58 4.92
C MET A 110 14.66 -11.26 5.38
N TYR A 111 15.65 -11.66 4.57
CA TYR A 111 17.07 -11.41 4.79
C TYR A 111 17.58 -10.42 3.74
N GLY A 112 18.28 -9.38 4.17
CA GLY A 112 18.80 -8.32 3.31
C GLY A 112 18.01 -7.01 3.41
N HIS A 113 18.57 -5.93 2.87
CA HIS A 113 18.00 -4.59 3.01
C HIS A 113 16.64 -4.44 2.28
N PRO A 114 15.58 -3.88 2.92
CA PRO A 114 14.21 -3.81 2.34
C PRO A 114 14.11 -3.16 0.95
N ASN A 115 14.96 -2.16 0.66
CA ASN A 115 15.09 -1.56 -0.68
C ASN A 115 15.27 -2.58 -1.82
N GLY A 116 15.95 -3.72 -1.58
CA GLY A 116 16.13 -4.77 -2.58
C GLY A 116 14.86 -5.55 -2.95
N PHE A 117 13.77 -5.34 -2.21
CA PHE A 117 12.55 -6.13 -2.27
C PHE A 117 11.33 -5.36 -2.81
N LYS A 118 11.46 -4.04 -3.01
CA LYS A 118 10.40 -3.16 -3.50
C LYS A 118 9.81 -3.64 -4.83
N ASN A 119 8.48 -3.64 -4.89
CA ASN A 119 7.65 -4.01 -6.03
C ASN A 119 7.94 -5.42 -6.61
N ARG A 120 8.56 -6.31 -5.83
CA ARG A 120 8.82 -7.70 -6.23
C ARG A 120 7.82 -8.65 -5.57
N PRO A 121 7.38 -9.71 -6.27
CA PRO A 121 6.42 -10.66 -5.74
C PRO A 121 7.08 -11.64 -4.75
N TYR A 122 6.43 -11.86 -3.61
CA TYR A 122 6.79 -12.88 -2.63
C TYR A 122 5.56 -13.65 -2.19
N ALA A 123 5.71 -14.97 -2.06
CA ALA A 123 4.64 -15.84 -1.60
C ALA A 123 4.65 -15.95 -0.08
N CYS A 124 3.49 -15.80 0.55
CA CYS A 124 3.34 -16.09 1.97
C CYS A 124 3.68 -17.55 2.23
N THR A 125 4.52 -17.81 3.23
CA THR A 125 4.94 -19.17 3.60
C THR A 125 3.78 -20.02 4.11
N THR A 126 2.76 -19.39 4.70
CA THR A 126 1.58 -20.05 5.27
C THR A 126 0.46 -20.23 4.25
N CYS A 127 -0.11 -19.14 3.71
CA CYS A 127 -1.30 -19.22 2.86
C CYS A 127 -1.03 -19.20 1.35
N ARG A 128 0.25 -19.14 0.94
CA ARG A 128 0.71 -19.10 -0.48
C ARG A 128 0.19 -17.93 -1.30
N TRP A 129 -0.47 -16.95 -0.69
CA TRP A 129 -0.84 -15.72 -1.36
C TRP A 129 0.43 -14.97 -1.82
N VAL A 130 0.45 -14.56 -3.08
CA VAL A 130 1.60 -13.90 -3.70
C VAL A 130 1.34 -12.41 -3.70
N SER A 131 2.23 -11.64 -3.07
CA SER A 131 2.14 -10.19 -3.04
C SER A 131 3.37 -9.47 -3.50
N ALA A 132 3.19 -8.38 -4.22
CA ALA A 132 4.23 -7.39 -4.40
C ALA A 132 4.41 -6.59 -3.10
N LEU A 133 5.64 -6.31 -2.68
CA LEU A 133 5.88 -5.44 -1.52
C LEU A 133 5.88 -3.99 -1.98
N ASP A 134 4.89 -3.21 -1.55
CA ASP A 134 4.68 -1.83 -2.03
C ASP A 134 5.87 -0.93 -1.67
N ALA A 135 6.45 -0.28 -2.69
CA ALA A 135 7.66 0.52 -2.51
C ALA A 135 7.46 1.72 -1.56
N GLU A 136 6.35 2.43 -1.70
CA GLU A 136 6.00 3.59 -0.86
C GLU A 136 5.86 3.17 0.59
N SER A 137 5.15 2.06 0.83
CA SER A 137 4.98 1.50 2.17
C SER A 137 6.31 1.04 2.80
N ILE A 138 7.25 0.50 1.99
CA ILE A 138 8.61 0.17 2.46
C ILE A 138 9.36 1.44 2.86
N ASP A 139 9.28 2.50 2.07
CA ASP A 139 9.93 3.78 2.36
C ASP A 139 9.39 4.40 3.66
N GLU A 140 8.07 4.51 3.79
CA GLU A 140 7.41 5.01 5.00
C GLU A 140 7.79 4.21 6.26
N TRP A 141 7.92 2.89 6.13
CA TRP A 141 8.34 2.03 7.24
C TRP A 141 9.81 2.24 7.62
N LEU A 142 10.71 2.36 6.64
CA LEU A 142 12.14 2.59 6.87
C LEU A 142 12.44 3.96 7.50
N GLU A 143 11.65 4.98 7.20
CA GLU A 143 11.75 6.30 7.86
C GLU A 143 11.57 6.20 9.38
N ASN A 144 10.78 5.23 9.84
CA ASN A 144 10.41 5.04 11.23
C ASN A 144 11.09 3.82 11.90
N CYS A 145 12.00 3.14 11.20
CA CYS A 145 12.64 1.90 11.65
C CYS A 145 14.15 2.05 11.83
N THR A 146 14.75 1.25 12.73
CA THR A 146 16.20 1.25 13.02
C THR A 146 17.05 0.59 11.92
N LEU A 147 16.43 0.05 10.87
CA LEU A 147 17.10 -0.61 9.74
C LEU A 147 17.59 0.37 8.67
N GLN A 148 17.66 1.67 8.97
CA GLN A 148 18.23 2.65 8.05
C GLN A 148 19.64 2.24 7.64
N PRO A 149 20.02 2.42 6.36
CA PRO A 149 21.39 2.23 5.96
C PRO A 149 22.25 3.17 6.81
N LYS A 150 23.34 2.65 7.38
CA LYS A 150 24.39 3.52 7.88
C LYS A 150 24.81 4.38 6.70
N ASN A 151 24.59 5.69 6.80
CA ASN A 151 25.29 6.61 5.92
C ASN A 151 26.78 6.42 6.25
N ASP A 152 27.49 5.67 5.42
CA ASP A 152 28.95 5.52 5.48
C ASP A 152 29.64 6.82 5.01
N HIS A 153 29.25 7.94 5.63
CA HIS A 153 29.98 9.20 5.62
C HIS A 153 30.27 9.61 7.06
N GLN A 154 31.03 8.73 7.72
CA GLN A 154 31.96 9.15 8.75
C GLN A 154 33.34 8.82 8.21
N GLU A 155 33.92 9.77 7.46
CA GLU A 155 35.37 9.82 7.30
C GLU A 155 35.95 10.14 8.69
N ASP A 156 36.05 9.12 9.54
CA ASP A 156 36.92 9.15 10.71
C ASP A 156 38.36 9.02 10.20
N GLY A 157 38.93 10.16 9.84
CA GLY A 157 40.37 10.34 9.68
C GLY A 157 40.91 11.17 10.84
N HIS A 158 41.13 10.54 11.99
CA HIS A 158 41.94 11.09 13.08
C HIS A 158 43.40 10.66 12.89
N ASP A 159 44.30 11.61 13.15
CA ASP A 159 45.72 11.51 13.48
C ASP A 159 46.74 11.03 12.43
N GLU A 160 47.59 11.97 11.98
CA GLU A 160 49.00 12.06 12.42
C GLU A 160 49.38 13.52 12.73
#